data_AF-B0FYT1-F1
#
_entry.id   AF-B0FYT1-F1
#
_cell.length_a   1.000
_cell.length_b   1.000
_cell.length_c   1.000
_cell.angle_alpha   90.00
_cell.angle_beta   90.00
_cell.angle_gamma   90.00
#
_symmetry.space_group_name_H-M   'P 1'
#
loop_
_entity.id
_entity.type
_entity.pdbx_description
1 polymer ?
#
loop_
_entity_poly.entity_id
_entity_poly.type
_entity_poly.pdbx_seq_one_letter_code
_entity_poly.pdbx_strand_id
1 'polypeptide(L)'
;MTSKIYRLLTLFIGTLCCFSCQTNTVPPSYSDAELYYPIQEGWYISYQIDSVDLNYGTADNSDGIIKQSTIQLMERIDKPFDDGLGHTNYRLERYKRPDANTEWALDSIWSVTYRDNQVIRYENGVPYIKLVNPLYDRLKWNQNAF
;
A
#
# COMPACT_ATOMS: atom_id res chain seq x y z
N MET A 1 10.03 31.96 53.19
CA MET A 1 8.73 31.79 52.51
C MET A 1 8.87 31.36 51.04
N THR A 2 9.89 31.85 50.32
CA THR A 2 10.15 31.57 48.89
C THR A 2 10.44 30.09 48.56
N SER A 3 11.20 29.36 49.37
CA SER A 3 11.53 27.94 49.13
C SER A 3 10.32 26.98 49.14
N LYS A 4 9.30 27.27 49.96
CA LYS A 4 8.05 26.48 49.98
C LYS A 4 7.23 26.70 48.70
N ILE A 5 7.23 27.91 48.15
CA ILE A 5 6.55 28.27 46.90
C ILE A 5 7.20 27.55 45.71
N TYR A 6 8.53 27.50 45.64
CA TYR A 6 9.23 26.77 44.57
C TYR A 6 8.93 25.27 44.60
N ARG A 7 8.87 24.64 45.78
CA ARG A 7 8.49 23.21 45.93
C ARG A 7 7.05 22.92 45.50
N LEU A 8 6.12 23.83 45.83
CA LEU A 8 4.73 23.76 45.36
C LEU A 8 4.63 23.94 43.85
N LEU A 9 5.44 24.82 43.26
CA LEU A 9 5.50 25.03 41.81
C LEU A 9 6.06 23.81 41.07
N THR A 10 7.09 23.15 41.64
CA THR A 10 7.67 21.93 41.04
C THR A 10 6.69 20.76 41.11
N LEU A 11 5.94 20.64 42.22
CA LEU A 11 4.90 19.62 42.37
C LEU A 11 3.76 19.83 41.37
N PHE A 12 3.34 21.09 41.17
CA PHE A 12 2.27 21.45 40.23
C PHE A 12 2.65 21.23 38.76
N ILE A 13 3.91 21.51 38.39
CA ILE A 13 4.44 21.22 37.05
C ILE A 13 4.55 19.71 36.81
N GLY A 14 4.93 18.94 37.84
CA GLY A 14 4.99 17.48 37.77
C GLY A 14 3.62 16.83 37.52
N THR A 15 2.56 17.33 38.16
CA THR A 15 1.19 16.82 37.94
C THR A 15 0.61 17.20 36.58
N LEU A 16 0.99 18.34 35.99
CA LEU A 16 0.55 18.71 34.64
C LEU A 16 1.08 17.74 33.56
N CYS A 17 2.29 17.20 33.73
CA CYS A 17 2.88 16.26 32.78
C CYS A 17 2.16 14.89 32.73
N CYS A 18 1.40 14.53 33.78
CA CYS A 18 0.69 13.26 33.84
C CYS A 18 -0.65 13.23 33.08
N PHE A 19 -1.15 14.39 32.61
CA PHE A 19 -2.44 14.48 31.89
C PHE A 19 -2.31 14.64 30.36
N SER A 20 -1.09 14.60 29.81
CA SER A 20 -0.85 14.93 28.40
C SER A 20 -1.14 13.77 27.42
N CYS A 21 -1.27 12.54 27.88
CA CYS A 21 -1.53 11.39 27.01
C CYS A 21 -3.02 11.06 26.96
N GLN A 22 -3.75 11.69 26.03
CA GLN A 22 -5.07 11.23 25.62
C GLN A 22 -4.95 10.57 24.26
N THR A 23 -5.18 9.25 24.19
CA THR A 23 -5.30 8.53 22.93
C THR A 23 -6.68 8.78 22.35
N ASN A 24 -6.79 9.80 21.50
CA ASN A 24 -7.98 10.00 20.67
C ASN A 24 -7.90 9.02 19.49
N THR A 25 -8.79 8.02 19.49
CA THR A 25 -8.99 7.18 18.31
C THR A 25 -10.11 7.81 17.48
N VAL A 26 -9.76 8.30 16.30
CA VAL A 26 -10.77 8.73 15.32
C VAL A 26 -11.32 7.44 14.70
N PRO A 27 -12.63 7.17 14.77
CA PRO A 27 -13.19 6.02 14.08
C PRO A 27 -12.90 6.16 12.58
N PRO A 28 -12.54 5.06 11.89
CA PRO A 28 -12.28 5.11 10.46
C PRO A 28 -13.54 5.60 9.74
N SER A 29 -13.37 6.62 8.88
CA SER A 29 -14.40 7.02 7.93
C SER A 29 -14.27 6.14 6.70
N TYR A 30 -15.23 5.25 6.47
CA TYR A 30 -15.27 4.44 5.28
C TYR A 30 -15.72 5.32 4.11
N SER A 31 -14.76 5.71 3.28
CA SER A 31 -14.97 6.44 2.03
C SER A 31 -15.02 5.48 0.84
N ASP A 32 -15.30 6.00 -0.36
CA ASP A 32 -15.34 5.18 -1.57
C ASP A 32 -14.00 4.49 -1.84
N ALA A 33 -14.04 3.23 -2.27
CA ALA A 33 -12.88 2.43 -2.66
C ALA A 33 -11.89 3.17 -3.58
N GLU A 34 -12.38 4.02 -4.48
CA GLU A 34 -11.56 4.82 -5.40
C GLU A 34 -10.60 5.79 -4.69
N LEU A 35 -10.89 6.20 -3.44
CA LEU A 35 -9.98 7.02 -2.64
C LEU A 35 -8.73 6.21 -2.20
N TYR A 36 -8.94 4.94 -1.88
CA TYR A 36 -7.87 4.03 -1.46
C TYR A 36 -7.16 3.37 -2.66
N TYR A 37 -7.81 3.39 -3.82
CA TYR A 37 -7.26 2.88 -5.07
C TYR A 37 -7.60 3.84 -6.21
N PRO A 38 -6.78 4.89 -6.41
CA PRO A 38 -7.05 5.88 -7.44
C PRO A 38 -6.84 5.29 -8.83
N ILE A 39 -7.89 5.31 -9.66
CA ILE A 39 -7.84 4.85 -11.05
C ILE A 39 -7.98 6.07 -11.98
N GLN A 40 -6.92 6.87 -12.03
CA GLN A 40 -6.85 8.07 -12.85
C GLN A 40 -5.54 8.11 -13.63
N GLU A 41 -5.61 8.44 -14.92
CA GLU A 41 -4.43 8.63 -15.77
C GLU A 41 -3.41 9.55 -15.11
N GLY A 42 -2.14 9.12 -15.10
CA GLY A 42 -1.03 9.84 -14.50
C GLY A 42 -0.78 9.53 -13.03
N TRP A 43 -1.73 8.90 -12.33
CA TRP A 43 -1.48 8.44 -10.96
C TRP A 43 -0.42 7.35 -10.95
N TYR A 44 0.48 7.39 -9.97
CA TYR A 44 1.51 6.38 -9.81
C TYR A 44 1.84 6.13 -8.34
N ILE A 45 2.42 4.96 -8.09
CA ILE A 45 2.97 4.57 -6.80
C ILE A 45 4.30 3.87 -7.02
N SER A 46 5.25 4.09 -6.11
CA SER A 46 6.57 3.45 -6.15
C SER A 46 6.87 2.73 -4.85
N TYR A 47 7.58 1.62 -4.96
CA TYR A 47 7.98 0.75 -3.87
C TYR A 47 9.49 0.50 -3.91
N GLN A 48 10.10 0.37 -2.73
CA GLN A 48 11.38 -0.31 -2.57
C GLN A 48 11.06 -1.75 -2.14
N ILE A 49 11.56 -2.72 -2.91
CA ILE A 49 11.28 -4.14 -2.73
C ILE A 49 12.57 -4.84 -2.33
N ASP A 50 12.57 -5.44 -1.15
CA ASP A 50 13.60 -6.37 -0.70
C ASP A 50 13.12 -7.81 -0.96
N SER A 51 13.95 -8.61 -1.60
CA SER A 51 13.67 -10.02 -1.93
C SER A 51 14.77 -10.93 -1.40
N VAL A 52 14.36 -12.08 -0.88
CA VAL A 52 15.24 -13.13 -0.38
C VAL A 52 14.82 -14.44 -1.04
N ASP A 53 15.68 -15.00 -1.88
CA ASP A 53 15.44 -16.30 -2.50
C ASP A 53 16.03 -17.40 -1.62
N LEU A 54 15.24 -18.43 -1.36
CA LEU A 54 15.57 -19.54 -0.47
C LEU A 54 15.67 -20.86 -1.26
N ASN A 55 16.65 -21.69 -0.92
CA ASN A 55 16.79 -23.06 -1.41
C ASN A 55 17.38 -23.95 -0.31
N TYR A 56 16.56 -24.87 0.20
CA TYR A 56 16.90 -25.82 1.26
C TYR A 56 17.46 -27.16 0.73
N GLY A 57 18.29 -27.12 -0.32
CA GLY A 57 18.72 -28.31 -1.06
C GLY A 57 20.14 -28.84 -0.75
N THR A 58 20.98 -28.08 -0.04
CA THR A 58 22.39 -28.46 0.21
C THR A 58 22.72 -28.40 1.69
N ALA A 59 23.38 -29.45 2.20
CA ALA A 59 23.76 -29.60 3.61
C ALA A 59 24.62 -28.45 4.17
N ASP A 60 25.23 -27.64 3.30
CA ASP A 60 26.15 -26.55 3.66
C ASP A 60 25.49 -25.17 3.79
N ASN A 61 24.17 -25.04 3.57
CA ASN A 61 23.45 -23.78 3.74
C ASN A 61 22.37 -23.89 4.84
N SER A 62 22.77 -23.64 6.08
CA SER A 62 21.89 -23.80 7.24
C SER A 62 20.73 -22.79 7.31
N ASP A 63 20.85 -21.62 6.68
CA ASP A 63 19.77 -20.63 6.61
C ASP A 63 18.95 -20.75 5.31
N GLY A 64 19.48 -21.45 4.30
CA GLY A 64 18.83 -21.69 3.01
C GLY A 64 18.81 -20.47 2.09
N ILE A 65 19.42 -19.34 2.47
CA ILE A 65 19.44 -18.11 1.66
C ILE A 65 20.42 -18.28 0.50
N ILE A 66 19.94 -18.11 -0.73
CA ILE A 66 20.78 -18.19 -1.94
C ILE A 66 20.94 -16.85 -2.65
N LYS A 67 20.02 -15.91 -2.45
CA LYS A 67 20.12 -14.57 -3.03
C LYS A 67 19.35 -13.56 -2.20
N GLN A 68 19.89 -12.36 -2.11
CA GLN A 68 19.19 -11.19 -1.61
C GLN A 68 19.32 -10.06 -2.64
N SER A 69 18.23 -9.32 -2.84
CA SER A 69 18.24 -8.17 -3.75
C SER A 69 17.25 -7.11 -3.30
N THR A 70 17.64 -5.85 -3.48
CA THR A 70 16.76 -4.70 -3.35
C THR A 70 16.56 -4.10 -4.73
N ILE A 71 15.32 -3.83 -5.11
CA ILE A 71 14.97 -3.12 -6.35
C ILE A 71 13.93 -2.04 -6.06
N GLN A 72 13.69 -1.18 -7.05
CA GLN A 72 12.57 -0.26 -7.04
C GLN A 72 11.54 -0.69 -8.09
N LEU A 73 10.26 -0.63 -7.73
CA LEU A 73 9.12 -0.89 -8.60
C LEU A 73 8.25 0.37 -8.66
N MET A 74 7.72 0.71 -9.82
CA MET A 74 6.70 1.74 -9.99
C MET A 74 5.52 1.15 -10.73
N GLU A 75 4.31 1.47 -10.28
CA GLU A 75 3.08 1.19 -11.01
C GLU A 75 2.44 2.53 -11.39
N ARG A 76 2.09 2.70 -12.67
CA ARG A 76 1.51 3.93 -13.22
C ARG A 76 0.24 3.63 -13.99
N ILE A 77 -0.81 4.38 -13.70
CA ILE A 77 -2.04 4.39 -14.48
C ILE A 77 -1.80 5.25 -15.72
N ASP A 78 -1.95 4.64 -16.89
CA ASP A 78 -1.89 5.28 -18.19
C ASP A 78 -3.32 5.48 -18.74
N LYS A 79 -3.43 5.85 -20.01
CA LYS A 79 -4.69 6.23 -20.66
C LYS A 79 -5.80 5.18 -20.50
N PRO A 80 -7.05 5.65 -20.35
CA PRO A 80 -8.21 4.78 -20.42
C PRO A 80 -8.37 4.19 -21.82
N PHE A 81 -8.97 3.01 -21.89
CA PHE A 81 -9.37 2.34 -23.12
C PHE A 81 -10.72 1.64 -22.93
N ASP A 82 -11.47 1.50 -24.02
CA ASP A 82 -12.74 0.76 -24.05
C ASP A 82 -12.47 -0.72 -24.32
N ASP A 83 -13.17 -1.62 -23.64
CA ASP A 83 -13.04 -3.08 -23.84
C ASP A 83 -13.86 -3.65 -24.99
N GLY A 84 -14.56 -2.81 -25.76
CA GLY A 84 -15.47 -3.20 -26.83
C GLY A 84 -16.87 -3.60 -26.34
N LEU A 85 -17.08 -3.65 -25.02
CA LEU A 85 -18.37 -3.93 -24.38
C LEU A 85 -18.96 -2.66 -23.73
N GLY A 86 -18.35 -1.50 -23.96
CA GLY A 86 -18.77 -0.21 -23.42
C GLY A 86 -18.26 0.06 -22.00
N HIS A 87 -17.22 -0.63 -21.55
CA HIS A 87 -16.64 -0.39 -20.24
C HIS A 87 -15.23 0.20 -20.33
N THR A 88 -15.01 1.23 -19.51
CA THR A 88 -13.70 1.86 -19.35
C THR A 88 -12.77 1.01 -18.52
N ASN A 89 -11.61 0.72 -19.08
CA ASN A 89 -10.47 0.12 -18.43
C ASN A 89 -9.30 1.09 -18.48
N TYR A 90 -8.33 0.91 -17.60
CA TYR A 90 -7.13 1.73 -17.55
C TYR A 90 -5.92 0.83 -17.66
N ARG A 91 -4.95 1.25 -18.47
CA ARG A 91 -3.68 0.54 -18.57
C ARG A 91 -2.86 0.80 -17.31
N LEU A 92 -2.35 -0.26 -16.69
CA LEU A 92 -1.50 -0.21 -15.52
C LEU A 92 -0.11 -0.68 -15.93
N GLU A 93 0.81 0.25 -16.08
CA GLU A 93 2.20 -0.03 -16.46
C GLU A 93 3.06 -0.23 -15.23
N ARG A 94 3.83 -1.31 -15.22
CA ARG A 94 4.80 -1.61 -14.17
C ARG A 94 6.20 -1.43 -14.69
N TYR A 95 7.00 -0.71 -13.93
CA TYR A 95 8.38 -0.43 -14.23
C TYR A 95 9.26 -0.91 -13.08
N LYS A 96 10.46 -1.38 -13.39
CA LYS A 96 11.47 -1.75 -12.40
C LYS A 96 12.80 -1.07 -12.70
N ARG A 97 13.59 -0.86 -11.65
CA ARG A 97 14.99 -0.49 -11.75
C ARG A 97 15.78 -1.02 -10.55
N PRO A 98 17.08 -1.32 -10.70
CA PRO A 98 17.92 -1.77 -9.59
C PRO A 98 18.06 -0.72 -8.49
N ASP A 99 18.23 0.55 -8.87
CA ASP A 99 18.47 1.67 -7.96
C ASP A 99 18.01 3.00 -8.55
N ALA A 100 18.17 4.07 -7.77
CA ALA A 100 17.72 5.40 -8.16
C ALA A 100 18.50 6.05 -9.32
N ASN A 101 19.69 5.55 -9.63
CA ASN A 101 20.57 6.08 -10.68
C ASN A 101 20.31 5.41 -12.04
N THR A 102 19.54 4.33 -12.06
CA THR A 102 19.17 3.62 -13.28
C THR A 102 17.83 4.14 -13.81
N GLU A 103 17.66 4.14 -15.13
CA GLU A 103 16.37 4.45 -15.76
C GLU A 103 15.33 3.37 -15.46
N TRP A 104 14.06 3.76 -15.45
CA TRP A 104 12.94 2.83 -15.30
C TRP A 104 12.79 1.97 -16.56
N ALA A 105 12.82 0.65 -16.39
CA ALA A 105 12.53 -0.31 -17.46
C ALA A 105 11.11 -0.85 -17.32
N LEU A 106 10.36 -0.90 -18.42
CA LEU A 106 9.02 -1.51 -18.44
C LEU A 106 9.14 -3.01 -18.14
N ASP A 107 8.40 -3.47 -17.13
CA ASP A 107 8.41 -4.85 -16.62
C ASP A 107 7.13 -5.61 -17.03
N SER A 108 5.97 -4.98 -16.91
CA SER A 108 4.69 -5.61 -17.22
C SER A 108 3.63 -4.56 -17.55
N ILE A 109 2.64 -4.94 -18.36
CA ILE A 109 1.45 -4.13 -18.61
C ILE A 109 0.24 -4.94 -18.17
N TRP A 110 -0.51 -4.36 -17.25
CA TRP A 110 -1.76 -4.89 -16.72
C TRP A 110 -2.91 -3.94 -17.07
N SER A 111 -4.13 -4.30 -16.68
CA SER A 111 -5.26 -3.37 -16.71
C SER A 111 -5.97 -3.33 -15.37
N VAL A 112 -6.66 -2.23 -15.13
CA VAL A 112 -7.52 -2.07 -13.96
C VAL A 112 -8.84 -1.40 -14.38
N THR A 113 -9.93 -1.79 -13.75
CA THR A 113 -11.25 -1.22 -13.97
C THR A 113 -12.01 -1.15 -12.65
N TYR A 114 -12.93 -0.19 -12.56
CA TYR A 114 -13.96 -0.17 -11.53
C TYR A 114 -15.27 -0.65 -12.16
N ARG A 115 -15.78 -1.80 -11.69
CA ARG A 115 -17.02 -2.40 -12.21
C ARG A 115 -17.75 -3.10 -11.08
N ASP A 116 -19.08 -3.02 -11.07
CA ASP A 116 -19.94 -3.72 -10.10
C ASP A 116 -19.55 -3.47 -8.63
N ASN A 117 -19.13 -2.23 -8.33
CA ASN A 117 -18.60 -1.81 -7.03
C ASN A 117 -17.31 -2.53 -6.62
N GLN A 118 -16.48 -2.91 -7.59
CA GLN A 118 -15.21 -3.59 -7.36
C GLN A 118 -14.10 -2.95 -8.17
N VAL A 119 -12.94 -2.80 -7.56
CA VAL A 119 -11.69 -2.54 -8.27
C VAL A 119 -11.13 -3.89 -8.70
N ILE A 120 -11.10 -4.13 -10.00
CA ILE A 120 -10.63 -5.38 -10.59
C ILE A 120 -9.35 -5.08 -11.36
N ARG A 121 -8.27 -5.77 -11.01
CA ARG A 121 -6.98 -5.70 -11.71
C ARG A 121 -6.76 -7.00 -12.49
N TYR A 122 -6.40 -6.90 -13.76
CA TYR A 122 -6.03 -8.04 -14.58
C TYR A 122 -4.51 -8.16 -14.64
N GLU A 123 -3.94 -9.01 -13.79
CA GLU A 123 -2.50 -9.26 -13.74
C GLU A 123 -2.19 -10.43 -14.68
N ASN A 124 -1.47 -10.14 -15.78
CA ASN A 124 -1.19 -11.13 -16.83
C ASN A 124 -2.45 -11.83 -17.36
N GLY A 125 -3.57 -11.10 -17.45
CA GLY A 125 -4.86 -11.62 -17.89
C GLY A 125 -5.69 -12.30 -16.80
N VAL A 126 -5.16 -12.48 -15.58
CA VAL A 126 -5.91 -13.07 -14.46
C VAL A 126 -6.59 -11.96 -13.65
N PRO A 127 -7.92 -11.99 -13.49
CA PRO A 127 -8.65 -10.99 -12.73
C PRO A 127 -8.47 -11.19 -11.22
N TYR A 128 -8.18 -10.10 -10.53
CA TYR A 128 -8.08 -10.04 -9.07
C TYR A 128 -8.88 -8.87 -8.52
N ILE A 129 -9.78 -9.15 -7.58
CA ILE A 129 -10.52 -8.11 -6.86
C ILE A 129 -9.59 -7.47 -5.84
N LYS A 130 -9.17 -6.23 -6.08
CA LYS A 130 -8.26 -5.48 -5.20
C LYS A 130 -8.99 -4.71 -4.11
N LEU A 131 -10.23 -4.30 -4.37
CA LEU A 131 -11.06 -3.60 -3.41
C LEU A 131 -12.54 -3.75 -3.78
N VAL A 132 -13.44 -3.64 -2.81
CA VAL A 132 -14.89 -3.70 -3.01
C VAL A 132 -15.56 -2.52 -2.31
N ASN A 133 -16.74 -2.15 -2.79
CA ASN A 133 -17.56 -1.06 -2.27
C ASN A 133 -19.00 -1.56 -1.95
N PRO A 134 -19.66 -0.98 -0.94
CA PRO A 134 -19.13 0.00 0.02
C PRO A 134 -18.16 -0.63 1.03
N LEU A 135 -17.19 0.15 1.50
CA LEU A 135 -16.33 -0.25 2.61
C LEU A 135 -17.10 -0.20 3.94
N TYR A 136 -16.95 -1.22 4.76
CA TYR A 136 -17.47 -1.24 6.13
C TYR A 136 -16.59 -2.09 7.04
N ASP A 137 -16.75 -1.91 8.35
CA ASP A 137 -15.95 -2.62 9.35
C ASP A 137 -16.00 -4.13 9.16
N ARG A 138 -14.83 -4.78 9.19
CA ARG A 138 -14.66 -6.23 9.04
C ARG A 138 -15.19 -6.82 7.73
N LEU A 139 -15.43 -6.01 6.71
CA LEU A 139 -15.67 -6.48 5.34
C LEU A 139 -14.53 -7.42 4.90
N LYS A 140 -14.91 -8.52 4.26
CA LYS A 140 -13.99 -9.47 3.63
C LYS A 140 -14.46 -9.71 2.21
N TRP A 141 -13.52 -9.83 1.28
CA TRP A 141 -13.81 -10.26 -0.09
C TRP A 141 -12.83 -11.36 -0.49
N ASN A 142 -13.26 -12.21 -1.42
CA ASN A 142 -12.38 -13.17 -2.06
C ASN A 142 -11.71 -12.48 -3.24
N GLN A 143 -10.39 -12.30 -3.18
CA GLN A 143 -9.62 -11.70 -4.29
C GLN A 143 -9.72 -12.53 -5.58
N ASN A 144 -9.92 -13.86 -5.47
CA ASN A 144 -9.95 -14.82 -6.57
C ASN A 144 -11.39 -15.31 -6.84
N ALA A 145 -12.37 -14.41 -6.83
CA ALA A 145 -13.78 -14.79 -6.98
C ALA A 145 -14.21 -15.06 -8.44
N PHE A 146 -13.35 -14.79 -9.41
CA PHE A 146 -13.58 -15.00 -10.83
C PHE A 146 -13.07 -16.37 -11.30
#